data_AF-A0A3M1ZV70-F1
#
_entry.id   AF-A0A3M1ZV70-F1
#
_cell.length_a   1.000
_cell.length_b   1.000
_cell.length_c   1.000
_cell.angle_alpha   90.00
_cell.angle_beta   90.00
_cell.angle_gamma   90.00
#
_symmetry.space_group_name_H-M   'P 1'
#
loop_
_entity.id
_entity.type
_entity.pdbx_description
1 polymer ?
#
loop_
_entity_poly.entity_id
_entity_poly.type
_entity_poly.pdbx_seq_one_letter_code
_entity_poly.pdbx_strand_id
1 'polypeptide(L)'
;MLAPKLVEVGRQPNIEVLTYTEVESVRGGPGDFRVRLRKKPRYVNEEKCTGCAVCMEYCPVQCPDPYNQGLSLSKAIHIYFSQAIPLITYIDDSCLYLKERKCGICEAVCQAKAVDFKQTEETVEVRVGAVILAPGFEAFDPRRLQEYHYGEFANVVTSLDYERITSSTGPFQGHIRRPSDGKPPKRIAWLQCVGSRQVREGAKSYCSAVCCTYTQKQVLLTKEHEADAECTVFHNDIRAYGKDFEPYYQRAEALPGVRFIRSYASITREDPETGRVTVRYSTPDEGVKEEEFDLVVLSVGLTPPADAERLAEAFGVELTHHGFVKVSPDNPVETTRPGVFVSGAFQGPTDIPESVYGASAAGSQCGRMLNRRRGKLASERKYPLERDASGEELRIGVFVCHCGANIGRVVDVPSVVEEVKKLPHVVFADDQLFSCATNSAKDITHVIQEQRLNRVVVAACSPRTLEPCSGTRSGRRG
;
A
#
# COMPACT_ATOMS: atom_id res chain seq x y z
N MET A 1 3.20 -0.55 10.23
CA MET A 1 3.98 -0.39 8.99
C MET A 1 4.05 -1.73 8.25
N LEU A 2 3.77 -1.73 6.95
CA LEU A 2 3.68 -2.94 6.11
C LEU A 2 5.04 -3.38 5.53
N ALA A 3 5.92 -2.44 5.16
CA ALA A 3 7.18 -2.73 4.47
C ALA A 3 8.07 -3.79 5.17
N PRO A 4 8.30 -3.76 6.50
CA PRO A 4 9.08 -4.81 7.17
C PRO A 4 8.46 -6.20 7.01
N LYS A 5 7.12 -6.30 7.01
CA LYS A 5 6.42 -7.57 6.80
C LYS A 5 6.57 -8.08 5.38
N LEU A 6 6.57 -7.19 4.38
CA LEU A 6 6.89 -7.58 3.01
C LEU A 6 8.33 -8.12 2.90
N VAL A 7 9.30 -7.47 3.57
CA VAL A 7 10.71 -7.91 3.59
C VAL A 7 10.86 -9.27 4.30
N GLU A 8 10.20 -9.45 5.45
CA GLU A 8 10.18 -10.72 6.18
C GLU A 8 9.63 -11.85 5.30
N VAL A 9 8.51 -11.62 4.61
CA VAL A 9 7.88 -12.60 3.72
C VAL A 9 8.80 -12.91 2.53
N GLY A 10 9.37 -11.90 1.87
CA GLY A 10 10.26 -12.10 0.72
C GLY A 10 11.59 -12.78 1.05
N ARG A 11 11.97 -12.88 2.33
CA ARG A 11 13.20 -13.54 2.80
C ARG A 11 12.94 -14.83 3.59
N GLN A 12 11.69 -15.25 3.74
CA GLN A 12 11.33 -16.41 4.54
C GLN A 12 11.54 -17.70 3.72
N PRO A 13 12.49 -18.59 4.08
CA PRO A 13 12.76 -19.84 3.33
C PRO A 13 11.57 -20.80 3.23
N ASN A 14 10.55 -20.62 4.07
CA ASN A 14 9.33 -21.43 4.08
C ASN A 14 8.14 -20.80 3.35
N ILE A 15 8.35 -19.65 2.69
CA ILE A 15 7.31 -18.97 1.92
C ILE A 15 7.86 -18.72 0.52
N GLU A 16 7.17 -19.27 -0.47
CA GLU A 16 7.39 -18.94 -1.88
C GLU A 16 6.40 -17.84 -2.28
N VAL A 17 6.92 -16.72 -2.81
CA VAL A 17 6.10 -15.58 -3.23
C VAL A 17 6.02 -15.56 -4.75
N LEU A 18 4.87 -15.95 -5.29
CA LEU A 18 4.59 -15.90 -6.72
C LEU A 18 3.83 -14.63 -7.05
N THR A 19 4.55 -13.61 -7.51
CA THR A 19 3.97 -12.31 -7.90
C THR A 19 3.65 -12.27 -9.39
N TYR A 20 2.66 -11.46 -9.78
CA TYR A 20 2.16 -11.41 -11.17
C TYR A 20 1.65 -12.78 -11.66
N THR A 21 1.06 -13.52 -10.73
CA THR A 21 0.50 -14.87 -10.91
C THR A 21 -0.93 -14.89 -10.40
N GLU A 22 -1.82 -15.52 -11.14
CA GLU A 22 -3.24 -15.67 -10.80
C GLU A 22 -3.62 -17.13 -10.64
N VAL A 23 -4.59 -17.41 -9.78
CA VAL A 23 -5.17 -18.76 -9.68
C VAL A 23 -6.20 -18.94 -10.80
N GLU A 24 -6.06 -20.01 -11.58
CA GLU A 24 -7.01 -20.41 -12.61
C GLU A 24 -8.07 -21.37 -12.08
N SER A 25 -7.66 -22.39 -11.33
CA SER A 25 -8.59 -23.39 -10.80
C SER A 25 -8.03 -24.13 -9.59
N VAL A 26 -8.94 -24.55 -8.69
CA VAL A 26 -8.60 -25.35 -7.50
C VAL A 26 -9.43 -26.62 -7.45
N ARG A 27 -8.76 -27.77 -7.60
CA ARG A 27 -9.36 -29.10 -7.55
C ARG A 27 -8.91 -29.84 -6.29
N GLY A 28 -9.67 -30.86 -5.89
CA GLY A 28 -9.40 -31.65 -4.69
C GLY A 28 -10.11 -31.12 -3.45
N GLY A 29 -9.58 -31.48 -2.28
CA GLY A 29 -10.21 -31.21 -0.99
C GLY A 29 -9.20 -31.02 0.15
N PRO A 30 -9.68 -30.85 1.40
CA PRO A 30 -8.85 -30.64 2.56
C PRO A 30 -7.67 -31.62 2.65
N GLY A 31 -6.45 -31.08 2.67
CA GLY A 31 -5.22 -31.86 2.76
C GLY A 31 -4.60 -32.28 1.42
N ASP A 32 -5.31 -32.17 0.30
CA ASP A 32 -4.82 -32.51 -1.05
C ASP A 32 -5.52 -31.65 -2.13
N PHE A 33 -5.19 -30.37 -2.17
CA PHE A 33 -5.60 -29.48 -3.24
C PHE A 33 -4.55 -29.43 -4.34
N ARG A 34 -5.02 -29.38 -5.58
CA ARG A 34 -4.23 -29.07 -6.78
C ARG A 34 -4.66 -27.72 -7.29
N VAL A 35 -3.74 -26.78 -7.28
CA VAL A 35 -3.98 -25.40 -7.67
C VAL A 35 -3.22 -25.15 -8.96
N ARG A 36 -3.96 -24.79 -10.01
CA ARG A 36 -3.36 -24.34 -11.27
C ARG A 36 -3.20 -22.83 -11.25
N LEU A 37 -1.98 -22.40 -11.51
CA LEU A 37 -1.53 -21.02 -11.48
C LEU A 37 -1.15 -20.57 -12.88
N ARG A 38 -1.55 -19.36 -13.23
CA ARG A 38 -1.17 -18.66 -14.46
C ARG A 38 -0.21 -17.55 -14.12
N LYS A 39 1.05 -17.70 -14.52
CA LYS A 39 2.10 -16.69 -14.35
C LYS A 39 2.15 -15.83 -15.60
N LYS A 40 1.84 -14.54 -15.45
CA LYS A 40 1.85 -13.59 -16.56
C LYS A 40 3.29 -13.22 -16.93
N PRO A 41 3.58 -12.95 -18.21
CA PRO A 41 4.91 -12.54 -18.64
C PRO A 41 5.22 -11.13 -18.15
N ARG A 42 6.27 -10.96 -17.35
CA ARG A 42 6.78 -9.64 -16.96
C ARG A 42 7.56 -8.95 -18.08
N TYR A 43 7.96 -9.73 -19.08
CA TYR A 43 8.94 -9.41 -20.11
C TYR A 43 10.31 -9.02 -19.54
N VAL A 44 10.58 -9.48 -18.31
CA VAL A 44 11.81 -9.27 -17.57
C VAL A 44 12.09 -10.54 -16.77
N ASN A 45 13.27 -11.11 -16.97
CA ASN A 45 13.76 -12.26 -16.22
C ASN A 45 14.03 -11.86 -14.77
N GLU A 46 13.29 -12.48 -13.85
CA GLU A 46 13.28 -12.15 -12.42
C GLU A 46 14.61 -12.45 -11.72
N GLU A 47 15.35 -13.47 -12.16
CA GLU A 47 16.62 -13.88 -11.56
C GLU A 47 17.77 -12.94 -11.94
N LYS A 48 17.70 -12.36 -13.15
CA LYS A 48 18.71 -11.42 -13.66
C LYS A 48 18.44 -9.97 -13.25
N CYS A 49 17.18 -9.61 -13.03
CA CYS A 49 16.82 -8.23 -12.73
C CYS A 49 17.38 -7.79 -11.39
N THR A 50 18.13 -6.68 -11.40
CA THR A 50 18.71 -6.10 -10.19
C THR A 50 17.80 -5.05 -9.53
N GLY A 51 16.74 -4.60 -10.23
CA GLY A 51 15.85 -3.55 -9.75
C GLY A 51 16.47 -2.14 -9.77
N CYS A 52 17.54 -1.91 -10.55
CA CYS A 52 18.25 -0.62 -10.58
C CYS A 52 17.51 0.54 -11.25
N ALA A 53 16.33 0.29 -11.84
CA ALA A 53 15.47 1.28 -12.49
C ALA A 53 16.06 2.07 -13.70
N VAL A 54 17.31 1.84 -14.11
CA VAL A 54 17.92 2.50 -15.29
C VAL A 54 17.05 2.37 -16.55
N CYS A 55 16.46 1.21 -16.79
CA CYS A 55 15.57 1.00 -17.94
C CYS A 55 14.31 1.89 -17.93
N MET A 56 13.88 2.35 -16.75
CA MET A 56 12.74 3.26 -16.60
C MET A 56 13.10 4.66 -17.10
N GLU A 57 14.31 5.14 -16.78
CA GLU A 57 14.80 6.47 -17.15
C GLU A 57 14.81 6.66 -18.67
N TYR A 58 15.26 5.64 -19.40
CA TYR A 58 15.40 5.68 -20.86
C TYR A 58 14.09 5.35 -21.62
N CYS A 59 13.04 4.90 -20.94
CA CYS A 59 11.78 4.57 -21.61
C CYS A 59 11.10 5.85 -22.13
N PRO A 60 10.82 5.96 -23.45
CA PRO A 60 10.20 7.16 -24.01
C PRO A 60 8.69 7.22 -23.74
N VAL A 61 8.04 6.10 -23.42
CA VAL A 61 6.60 6.04 -23.17
C VAL A 61 6.30 6.62 -21.80
N GLN A 62 5.29 7.50 -21.75
CA GLN A 62 4.64 7.91 -20.52
C GLN A 62 3.21 7.36 -20.51
N CYS A 63 2.82 6.73 -19.41
CA CYS A 63 1.47 6.21 -19.18
C CYS A 63 0.98 6.64 -17.79
N PRO A 64 -0.34 6.73 -17.56
CA PRO A 64 -0.87 7.01 -16.22
C PRO A 64 -0.35 5.99 -15.20
N ASP A 65 0.09 6.46 -14.04
CA ASP A 65 0.58 5.59 -12.96
C ASP A 65 -0.60 5.02 -12.15
N PRO A 66 -0.92 3.72 -12.28
CA PRO A 66 -2.04 3.13 -11.55
C PRO A 66 -1.83 3.13 -10.03
N TYR A 67 -0.59 3.04 -9.54
CA TYR A 67 -0.31 3.07 -8.10
C TYR A 67 -0.60 4.46 -7.51
N ASN A 68 -0.33 5.51 -8.28
CA ASN A 68 -0.65 6.89 -7.94
C ASN A 68 -2.03 7.36 -8.44
N GLN A 69 -2.95 6.44 -8.71
CA GLN A 69 -4.33 6.72 -9.14
C GLN A 69 -4.43 7.58 -10.43
N GLY A 70 -3.41 7.54 -11.28
CA GLY A 70 -3.34 8.36 -12.50
C GLY A 70 -3.03 9.84 -12.26
N LEU A 71 -2.74 10.26 -11.01
CA LEU A 71 -2.34 11.63 -10.67
C LEU A 71 -0.92 11.97 -11.15
N SER A 72 -0.11 10.97 -11.48
CA SER A 72 1.21 11.12 -12.08
C SER A 72 1.38 10.16 -13.26
N LEU A 73 2.43 10.40 -14.03
CA LEU A 73 2.83 9.52 -15.13
C LEU A 73 3.91 8.55 -14.65
N SER A 74 3.82 7.32 -15.11
CA SER A 74 4.84 6.28 -15.05
C SER A 74 5.36 5.96 -16.46
N LYS A 75 6.24 4.97 -16.55
CA LYS A 75 6.89 4.51 -17.77
C LYS A 75 6.34 3.14 -18.15
N ALA A 76 6.39 2.77 -19.43
CA ALA A 76 5.92 1.45 -19.83
C ALA A 76 6.70 0.31 -19.14
N ILE A 77 8.01 0.45 -18.94
CA ILE A 77 8.78 -0.43 -18.06
C ILE A 77 8.96 0.27 -16.71
N HIS A 78 8.47 -0.31 -15.63
CA HIS A 78 8.56 0.30 -14.30
C HIS A 78 8.47 -0.73 -13.17
N ILE A 79 8.80 -0.30 -11.95
CA ILE A 79 8.51 -1.00 -10.70
C ILE A 79 7.17 -0.48 -10.18
N TYR A 80 6.28 -1.35 -9.74
CA TYR A 80 4.91 -0.97 -9.33
C TYR A 80 4.89 0.10 -8.22
N PHE A 81 5.82 0.01 -7.25
CA PHE A 81 6.08 1.06 -6.26
C PHE A 81 7.49 0.92 -5.69
N SER A 82 8.01 1.98 -5.08
CA SER A 82 9.42 2.07 -4.64
C SER A 82 9.88 1.02 -3.62
N GLN A 83 8.95 0.41 -2.88
CA GLN A 83 9.23 -0.61 -1.86
C GLN A 83 8.66 -1.99 -2.24
N ALA A 84 8.43 -2.22 -3.54
CA ALA A 84 7.90 -3.47 -4.05
C ALA A 84 8.78 -4.67 -3.69
N ILE A 85 8.12 -5.80 -3.39
CA ILE A 85 8.78 -7.07 -3.09
C ILE A 85 8.13 -8.16 -3.96
N PRO A 86 8.89 -8.78 -4.89
CA PRO A 86 10.29 -8.49 -5.21
C PRO A 86 10.48 -7.12 -5.90
N LEU A 87 11.65 -6.51 -5.71
CA LEU A 87 12.00 -5.21 -6.32
C LEU A 87 12.43 -5.43 -7.79
N ILE A 88 11.45 -5.76 -8.63
CA ILE A 88 11.66 -6.16 -10.03
C ILE A 88 10.80 -5.27 -10.93
N THR A 89 11.38 -4.84 -12.04
CA THR A 89 10.65 -4.12 -13.10
C THR A 89 9.79 -5.07 -13.92
N TYR A 90 8.64 -4.59 -14.40
CA TYR A 90 7.84 -5.28 -15.41
C TYR A 90 7.51 -4.32 -16.56
N ILE A 91 7.10 -4.87 -17.70
CA ILE A 91 6.67 -4.10 -18.86
C ILE A 91 5.14 -4.14 -18.96
N ASP A 92 4.55 -2.97 -18.93
CA ASP A 92 3.11 -2.71 -19.09
C ASP A 92 2.68 -2.79 -20.57
N ASP A 93 1.39 -3.05 -20.78
CA ASP A 93 0.77 -3.15 -22.10
C ASP A 93 0.91 -1.85 -22.92
N SER A 94 1.15 -0.71 -22.29
CA SER A 94 1.46 0.57 -22.95
C SER A 94 2.74 0.55 -23.77
N CYS A 95 3.58 -0.47 -23.67
CA CYS A 95 4.86 -0.60 -24.36
C CYS A 95 4.74 -0.64 -25.89
N LEU A 96 5.49 0.25 -26.57
CA LEU A 96 5.56 0.32 -28.04
C LEU A 96 6.14 -0.95 -28.69
N TYR A 97 6.98 -1.71 -27.97
CA TYR A 97 7.46 -2.99 -28.49
C TYR A 97 6.35 -4.05 -28.49
N LEU A 98 5.58 -4.12 -27.42
CA LEU A 98 4.50 -5.11 -27.30
C LEU A 98 3.39 -4.83 -28.31
N LYS A 99 3.07 -3.53 -28.53
CA LYS A 99 2.05 -3.10 -29.50
C LYS A 99 2.52 -3.17 -30.95
N GLU A 100 3.70 -2.65 -31.25
CA GLU A 100 4.11 -2.35 -32.63
C GLU A 100 5.50 -2.88 -33.00
N ARG A 101 6.22 -3.52 -32.06
CA ARG A 101 7.60 -4.03 -32.26
C ARG A 101 8.62 -2.95 -32.65
N LYS A 102 8.41 -1.69 -32.24
CA LYS A 102 9.21 -0.53 -32.68
C LYS A 102 10.33 -0.06 -31.73
N CYS A 103 10.33 -0.47 -30.46
CA CYS A 103 11.23 0.12 -29.44
C CYS A 103 11.99 -0.96 -28.64
N GLY A 104 13.32 -0.92 -28.63
CA GLY A 104 14.17 -1.87 -27.88
C GLY A 104 15.11 -1.22 -26.86
N ILE A 105 14.89 0.06 -26.51
CA ILE A 105 15.84 0.86 -25.73
C ILE A 105 16.10 0.24 -24.35
N CYS A 106 15.05 -0.19 -23.65
CA CYS A 106 15.18 -0.78 -22.31
C CYS A 106 16.01 -2.07 -22.31
N GLU A 107 15.95 -2.87 -23.38
CA GLU A 107 16.79 -4.05 -23.57
C GLU A 107 18.26 -3.65 -23.78
N ALA A 108 18.51 -2.65 -24.62
CA ALA A 108 19.86 -2.16 -24.93
C ALA A 108 20.59 -1.58 -23.72
N VAL A 109 19.90 -0.84 -22.85
CA VAL A 109 20.51 -0.21 -21.64
C VAL A 109 20.61 -1.17 -20.45
N CYS A 110 19.94 -2.33 -20.50
CA CYS A 110 19.94 -3.28 -19.39
C CYS A 110 21.27 -4.06 -19.32
N GLN A 111 22.18 -3.61 -18.46
CA GLN A 111 23.48 -4.27 -18.26
C GLN A 111 23.34 -5.74 -17.81
N ALA A 112 22.34 -6.04 -17.00
CA ALA A 112 22.06 -7.40 -16.53
C ALA A 112 21.43 -8.31 -17.60
N LYS A 113 21.06 -7.76 -18.77
CA LYS A 113 20.37 -8.48 -19.86
C LYS A 113 19.14 -9.24 -19.36
N ALA A 114 18.35 -8.56 -18.55
CA ALA A 114 17.16 -9.11 -17.91
C ALA A 114 15.89 -8.93 -18.76
N VAL A 115 15.82 -7.91 -19.62
CA VAL A 115 14.65 -7.67 -20.48
C VAL A 115 14.53 -8.81 -21.50
N ASP A 116 13.35 -9.42 -21.57
CA ASP A 116 13.03 -10.50 -22.51
C ASP A 116 11.59 -10.37 -23.02
N PHE A 117 11.43 -9.73 -24.18
CA PHE A 117 10.12 -9.53 -24.80
C PHE A 117 9.48 -10.80 -25.38
N LYS A 118 10.21 -11.92 -25.40
CA LYS A 118 9.70 -13.21 -25.91
C LYS A 118 9.10 -14.06 -24.78
N GLN A 119 9.17 -13.60 -23.54
CA GLN A 119 8.54 -14.29 -22.43
C GLN A 119 7.05 -14.51 -22.72
N THR A 120 6.60 -15.75 -22.57
CA THR A 120 5.20 -16.14 -22.69
C THR A 120 4.61 -16.42 -21.32
N GLU A 121 3.28 -16.49 -21.28
CA GLU A 121 2.56 -16.99 -20.12
C GLU A 121 2.98 -18.42 -19.77
N GLU A 122 3.05 -18.72 -18.48
CA GLU A 122 3.42 -20.04 -17.96
C GLU A 122 2.32 -20.56 -17.04
N THR A 123 1.98 -21.84 -17.20
CA THR A 123 1.06 -22.54 -16.30
C THR A 123 1.84 -23.43 -15.34
N VAL A 124 1.65 -23.22 -14.04
CA VAL A 124 2.29 -23.99 -12.97
C VAL A 124 1.21 -24.69 -12.14
N GLU A 125 1.43 -25.96 -11.77
CA GLU A 125 0.56 -26.68 -10.82
C GLU A 125 1.28 -26.82 -9.48
N VAL A 126 0.63 -26.38 -8.40
CA VAL A 126 1.12 -26.56 -7.03
C VAL A 126 0.16 -27.43 -6.22
N ARG A 127 0.72 -28.24 -5.31
CA ARG A 127 -0.06 -29.06 -4.38
C ARG A 127 -0.01 -28.45 -2.99
N VAL A 128 -1.18 -28.18 -2.42
CA VAL A 128 -1.32 -27.54 -1.11
C VAL A 128 -2.31 -28.28 -0.23
N GLY A 129 -2.10 -28.23 1.09
CA GLY A 129 -3.01 -28.87 2.04
C GLY A 129 -4.20 -28.01 2.43
N ALA A 130 -4.04 -26.69 2.41
CA ALA A 130 -5.05 -25.71 2.80
C ALA A 130 -4.92 -24.47 1.90
N VAL A 131 -6.01 -23.72 1.78
CA VAL A 131 -6.04 -22.45 1.03
C VAL A 131 -6.56 -21.34 1.94
N ILE A 132 -5.93 -20.17 1.91
CA ILE A 132 -6.43 -18.95 2.56
C ILE A 132 -6.66 -17.90 1.47
N LEU A 133 -7.90 -17.42 1.35
CA LEU A 133 -8.29 -16.35 0.45
C LEU A 133 -8.08 -15.00 1.14
N ALA A 134 -7.21 -14.17 0.59
CA ALA A 134 -7.04 -12.78 1.02
C ALA A 134 -6.92 -11.82 -0.17
N PRO A 135 -7.85 -11.85 -1.17
CA PRO A 135 -7.79 -10.96 -2.33
C PRO A 135 -8.10 -9.49 -1.98
N GLY A 136 -8.60 -9.22 -0.77
CA GLY A 136 -8.87 -7.87 -0.30
C GLY A 136 -10.21 -7.32 -0.81
N PHE A 137 -10.18 -6.10 -1.32
CA PHE A 137 -11.35 -5.31 -1.73
C PHE A 137 -10.97 -4.39 -2.89
N GLU A 138 -11.97 -3.75 -3.50
CA GLU A 138 -11.78 -2.60 -4.39
C GLU A 138 -12.39 -1.34 -3.81
N ALA A 139 -11.81 -0.18 -4.11
CA ALA A 139 -12.44 1.08 -3.77
C ALA A 139 -13.67 1.30 -4.65
N PHE A 140 -14.75 1.79 -4.05
CA PHE A 140 -15.92 2.20 -4.79
C PHE A 140 -15.56 3.30 -5.80
N ASP A 141 -15.96 3.11 -7.06
CA ASP A 141 -15.76 4.09 -8.14
C ASP A 141 -16.89 5.13 -8.15
N PRO A 142 -16.64 6.40 -7.76
CA PRO A 142 -17.69 7.42 -7.70
C PRO A 142 -18.18 7.89 -9.06
N ARG A 143 -17.50 7.56 -10.17
CA ARG A 143 -18.01 7.89 -11.53
C ARG A 143 -19.37 7.27 -11.81
N ARG A 144 -19.74 6.23 -11.06
CA ARG A 144 -21.08 5.61 -11.11
C ARG A 144 -22.19 6.52 -10.59
N LEU A 145 -21.86 7.56 -9.83
CA LEU A 145 -22.80 8.49 -9.22
C LEU A 145 -22.42 9.92 -9.64
N GLN A 146 -23.05 10.39 -10.72
CA GLN A 146 -22.74 11.68 -11.36
C GLN A 146 -22.84 12.89 -10.40
N GLU A 147 -23.66 12.81 -9.35
CA GLU A 147 -23.81 13.86 -8.33
C GLU A 147 -22.52 14.21 -7.58
N TYR A 148 -21.49 13.36 -7.66
CA TYR A 148 -20.18 13.63 -7.09
C TYR A 148 -19.19 14.26 -8.06
N HIS A 149 -19.48 14.34 -9.37
CA HIS A 149 -18.62 14.97 -10.37
C HIS A 149 -17.15 14.49 -10.37
N TYR A 150 -16.91 13.26 -9.91
CA TYR A 150 -15.56 12.68 -9.87
C TYR A 150 -15.10 12.33 -11.29
N GLY A 151 -13.92 12.85 -11.67
CA GLY A 151 -13.41 12.77 -13.04
C GLY A 151 -13.92 13.88 -13.97
N GLU A 152 -14.89 14.69 -13.53
CA GLU A 152 -15.35 15.90 -14.23
C GLU A 152 -14.66 17.14 -13.65
N PHE A 153 -14.69 17.28 -12.32
CA PHE A 153 -14.04 18.39 -11.61
C PHE A 153 -12.65 17.97 -11.13
N ALA A 154 -11.62 18.72 -11.51
CA ALA A 154 -10.24 18.36 -11.24
C ALA A 154 -9.88 18.37 -9.74
N ASN A 155 -10.58 19.19 -8.95
CA ASN A 155 -10.38 19.27 -7.50
C ASN A 155 -11.36 18.41 -6.69
N VAL A 156 -12.08 17.49 -7.33
CA VAL A 156 -12.80 16.42 -6.65
C VAL A 156 -11.97 15.14 -6.75
N VAL A 157 -11.52 14.66 -5.59
CA VAL A 157 -10.63 13.48 -5.48
C VAL A 157 -11.26 12.45 -4.56
N THR A 158 -10.92 11.18 -4.71
CA THR A 158 -11.28 10.14 -3.74
C THR A 158 -10.38 10.18 -2.52
N SER A 159 -10.80 9.50 -1.45
CA SER A 159 -9.95 9.30 -0.28
C SER A 159 -8.66 8.54 -0.62
N LEU A 160 -8.66 7.64 -1.61
CA LEU A 160 -7.43 6.96 -2.06
C LEU A 160 -6.51 7.87 -2.85
N ASP A 161 -7.05 8.75 -3.70
CA ASP A 161 -6.28 9.81 -4.35
C ASP A 161 -5.59 10.67 -3.29
N TYR A 162 -6.34 11.05 -2.25
CA TYR A 162 -5.81 11.84 -1.14
C TYR A 162 -4.70 11.11 -0.35
N GLU A 163 -4.80 9.79 -0.16
CA GLU A 163 -3.71 8.98 0.39
C GLU A 163 -2.44 9.07 -0.48
N ARG A 164 -2.59 9.09 -1.80
CA ARG A 164 -1.44 9.26 -2.71
C ARG A 164 -0.90 10.68 -2.65
N ILE A 165 -1.75 11.70 -2.67
CA ILE A 165 -1.35 13.13 -2.54
C ILE A 165 -0.52 13.36 -1.28
N THR A 166 -0.97 12.83 -0.15
CA THR A 166 -0.28 12.96 1.15
C THR A 166 0.94 12.05 1.30
N SER A 167 1.14 11.09 0.39
CA SER A 167 2.25 10.14 0.46
C SER A 167 3.58 10.75 0.02
N SER A 168 4.64 10.51 0.80
CA SER A 168 6.03 10.88 0.43
C SER A 168 6.53 10.23 -0.88
N THR A 169 5.95 9.09 -1.28
CA THR A 169 6.22 8.42 -2.57
C THR A 169 5.12 8.68 -3.59
N GLY A 170 4.22 9.61 -3.29
CA GLY A 170 3.11 10.03 -4.12
C GLY A 170 3.49 11.05 -5.20
N PRO A 171 2.52 11.46 -6.02
CA PRO A 171 2.72 12.39 -7.13
C PRO A 171 3.31 13.74 -6.69
N PHE A 172 2.98 14.19 -5.47
CA PHE A 172 3.40 15.48 -4.92
C PHE A 172 4.40 15.36 -3.76
N GLN A 173 5.03 14.18 -3.59
CA GLN A 173 6.07 13.93 -2.59
C GLN A 173 5.67 14.28 -1.14
N GLY A 174 4.38 14.16 -0.81
CA GLY A 174 3.81 14.43 0.51
C GLY A 174 3.36 15.88 0.73
N HIS A 175 3.47 16.74 -0.29
CA HIS A 175 2.88 18.07 -0.27
C HIS A 175 1.42 18.00 -0.73
N ILE A 176 0.51 18.55 0.06
CA ILE A 176 -0.92 18.55 -0.26
C ILE A 176 -1.17 19.61 -1.33
N ARG A 177 -1.35 19.17 -2.59
CA ARG A 177 -1.56 20.03 -3.75
C ARG A 177 -2.88 19.71 -4.43
N ARG A 178 -3.53 20.75 -4.94
CA ARG A 178 -4.69 20.67 -5.83
C ARG A 178 -4.28 20.03 -7.17
N PRO A 179 -5.01 19.03 -7.70
CA PRO A 179 -4.69 18.45 -9.00
C PRO A 179 -4.83 19.43 -10.17
N SER A 180 -5.74 20.41 -10.07
CA SER A 180 -5.98 21.40 -11.14
C SER A 180 -4.78 22.32 -11.44
N ASP A 181 -4.16 22.88 -10.40
CA ASP A 181 -3.18 23.97 -10.54
C ASP A 181 -1.93 23.80 -9.66
N GLY A 182 -1.82 22.70 -8.91
CA GLY A 182 -0.67 22.41 -8.06
C GLY A 182 -0.54 23.32 -6.83
N LYS A 183 -1.53 24.18 -6.54
CA LYS A 183 -1.49 25.07 -5.37
C LYS A 183 -1.90 24.33 -4.09
N PRO A 184 -1.44 24.77 -2.90
CA PRO A 184 -1.88 24.19 -1.65
C PRO A 184 -3.35 24.60 -1.37
N PRO A 185 -4.25 23.66 -1.06
CA PRO A 185 -5.63 23.98 -0.71
C PRO A 185 -5.71 24.55 0.70
N LYS A 186 -6.48 25.63 0.89
CA LYS A 186 -6.74 26.21 2.22
C LYS A 186 -8.01 25.64 2.84
N ARG A 187 -9.05 25.42 2.04
CA ARG A 187 -10.35 24.89 2.50
C ARG A 187 -10.60 23.51 1.88
N ILE A 188 -10.70 22.48 2.71
CA ILE A 188 -10.87 21.09 2.27
C ILE A 188 -12.15 20.50 2.86
N ALA A 189 -12.98 19.90 2.02
CA ALA A 189 -14.18 19.19 2.44
C ALA A 189 -14.02 17.67 2.28
N TRP A 190 -14.50 16.89 3.25
CA TRP A 190 -14.67 15.44 3.13
C TRP A 190 -16.15 15.09 3.10
N LEU A 191 -16.58 14.31 2.11
CA LEU A 191 -17.95 13.78 2.02
C LEU A 191 -17.93 12.32 2.44
N GLN A 192 -18.61 12.00 3.55
CA GLN A 192 -18.70 10.62 4.06
C GLN A 192 -19.72 9.78 3.29
N CYS A 193 -19.60 8.46 3.46
CA CYS A 193 -20.55 7.47 2.94
C CYS A 193 -20.70 7.49 1.40
N VAL A 194 -19.66 7.89 0.66
CA VAL A 194 -19.69 7.85 -0.80
C VAL A 194 -19.70 6.39 -1.27
N GLY A 195 -20.80 6.00 -1.94
CA GLY A 195 -21.02 4.63 -2.39
C GLY A 195 -21.41 3.63 -1.29
N SER A 196 -21.65 4.08 -0.05
CA SER A 196 -22.01 3.24 1.10
C SER A 196 -23.24 3.77 1.82
N ARG A 197 -24.01 2.89 2.48
CA ARG A 197 -25.26 3.22 3.19
C ARG A 197 -26.29 3.94 2.32
N GLN A 198 -26.33 3.59 1.04
CA GLN A 198 -27.27 4.14 0.06
C GLN A 198 -28.03 2.99 -0.61
N VAL A 199 -29.34 3.18 -0.77
CA VAL A 199 -30.24 2.21 -1.43
C VAL A 199 -30.50 2.54 -2.90
N ARG A 200 -29.76 3.51 -3.44
CA ARG A 200 -29.86 3.93 -4.84
C ARG A 200 -29.13 2.95 -5.75
N GLU A 201 -29.56 2.90 -7.01
CA GLU A 201 -28.88 2.14 -8.04
C GLU A 201 -27.40 2.58 -8.16
N GLY A 202 -26.50 1.62 -8.34
CA GLY A 202 -25.06 1.87 -8.42
C GLY A 202 -24.33 1.98 -7.07
N ALA A 203 -25.03 2.26 -5.96
CA ALA A 203 -24.43 2.36 -4.63
C ALA A 203 -24.56 1.06 -3.81
N LYS A 204 -24.04 1.06 -2.57
CA LYS A 204 -24.10 -0.09 -1.66
C LYS A 204 -24.87 0.24 -0.38
N SER A 205 -25.74 -0.68 0.06
CA SER A 205 -26.59 -0.48 1.24
C SER A 205 -25.84 -0.66 2.57
N TYR A 206 -24.70 -1.34 2.56
CA TYR A 206 -23.88 -1.57 3.75
C TYR A 206 -22.95 -0.40 4.08
N CYS A 207 -22.44 -0.41 5.32
CA CYS A 207 -21.40 0.51 5.77
C CYS A 207 -20.02 -0.07 5.45
N SER A 208 -19.12 0.77 4.95
CA SER A 208 -17.74 0.35 4.63
C SER A 208 -16.78 0.34 5.82
N ALA A 209 -17.30 0.58 7.04
CA ALA A 209 -16.63 0.47 8.35
C ALA A 209 -15.45 1.41 8.61
N VAL A 210 -14.56 1.64 7.64
CA VAL A 210 -13.27 2.31 7.79
C VAL A 210 -13.28 3.80 7.43
N CYS A 211 -14.30 4.27 6.71
CA CYS A 211 -14.31 5.61 6.10
C CYS A 211 -14.30 6.77 7.08
N CYS A 212 -15.02 6.65 8.20
CA CYS A 212 -14.97 7.64 9.27
C CYS A 212 -13.55 7.76 9.85
N THR A 213 -12.92 6.63 10.16
CA THR A 213 -11.60 6.63 10.82
C THR A 213 -10.47 7.05 9.88
N TYR A 214 -10.45 6.59 8.61
CA TYR A 214 -9.43 7.09 7.69
C TYR A 214 -9.59 8.58 7.40
N THR A 215 -10.81 9.12 7.44
CA THR A 215 -11.04 10.55 7.22
C THR A 215 -10.49 11.35 8.39
N GLN A 216 -10.74 10.92 9.62
CA GLN A 216 -10.14 11.53 10.81
C GLN A 216 -8.61 11.53 10.71
N LYS A 217 -8.02 10.42 10.23
CA LYS A 217 -6.58 10.32 9.96
C LYS A 217 -6.13 11.33 8.89
N GLN A 218 -6.85 11.42 7.78
CA GLN A 218 -6.53 12.38 6.71
C GLN A 218 -6.61 13.82 7.21
N VAL A 219 -7.62 14.18 8.02
CA VAL A 219 -7.73 15.50 8.64
C VAL A 219 -6.55 15.78 9.56
N LEU A 220 -6.20 14.84 10.46
CA LEU A 220 -5.07 14.98 11.37
C LEU A 220 -3.75 15.17 10.60
N LEU A 221 -3.48 14.34 9.60
CA LEU A 221 -2.30 14.46 8.74
C LEU A 221 -2.29 15.78 7.96
N THR A 222 -3.45 16.23 7.49
CA THR A 222 -3.59 17.53 6.82
C THR A 222 -3.18 18.64 7.76
N LYS A 223 -3.63 18.64 9.01
CA LYS A 223 -3.29 19.68 9.99
C LYS A 223 -1.84 19.60 10.48
N GLU A 224 -1.23 18.42 10.45
CA GLU A 224 0.22 18.26 10.68
C GLU A 224 1.06 18.81 9.52
N HIS A 225 0.57 18.67 8.28
CA HIS A 225 1.25 19.20 7.09
C HIS A 225 1.02 20.72 6.92
N GLU A 226 -0.24 21.15 7.03
CA GLU A 226 -0.77 22.49 6.79
C GLU A 226 -1.62 22.94 7.99
N ALA A 227 -0.98 23.58 8.98
CA ALA A 227 -1.61 23.94 10.26
C ALA A 227 -2.82 24.89 10.10
N ASP A 228 -2.78 25.76 9.09
CA ASP A 228 -3.81 26.77 8.83
C ASP A 228 -4.95 26.28 7.93
N ALA A 229 -4.92 25.03 7.45
CA ALA A 229 -5.98 24.50 6.61
C ALA A 229 -7.31 24.39 7.36
N GLU A 230 -8.39 24.83 6.74
CA GLU A 230 -9.77 24.65 7.21
C GLU A 230 -10.32 23.32 6.70
N CYS A 231 -10.67 22.41 7.61
CA CYS A 231 -11.15 21.07 7.26
C CYS A 231 -12.61 20.91 7.65
N THR A 232 -13.48 20.56 6.71
CA THR A 232 -14.90 20.32 6.97
C THR A 232 -15.28 18.89 6.60
N VAL A 233 -15.81 18.12 7.54
CA VAL A 233 -16.25 16.74 7.32
C VAL A 233 -17.76 16.68 7.34
N PHE A 234 -18.38 16.35 6.21
CA PHE A 234 -19.82 16.13 6.09
C PHE A 234 -20.13 14.66 6.34
N HIS A 235 -20.94 14.37 7.37
CA HIS A 235 -21.22 13.00 7.80
C HIS A 235 -22.69 12.77 8.15
N ASN A 236 -23.12 11.50 8.13
CA ASN A 236 -24.42 11.11 8.67
C ASN A 236 -24.31 10.73 10.13
N ASP A 237 -23.32 9.90 10.45
CA ASP A 237 -22.95 9.44 11.79
C ASP A 237 -21.44 9.22 11.80
N ILE A 238 -20.78 9.46 12.92
CA ILE A 238 -19.37 9.10 13.11
C ILE A 238 -19.31 7.69 13.70
N ARG A 239 -18.66 6.76 12.98
CA ARG A 239 -18.53 5.35 13.38
C ARG A 239 -17.11 5.04 13.84
N ALA A 240 -16.77 5.48 15.05
CA ALA A 240 -15.47 5.29 15.67
C ALA A 240 -15.50 4.14 16.71
N TYR A 241 -15.80 2.91 16.25
CA TYR A 241 -16.12 1.77 17.14
C TYR A 241 -14.91 0.96 17.62
N GLY A 242 -13.75 1.10 16.98
CA GLY A 242 -12.52 0.40 17.35
C GLY A 242 -11.93 0.92 18.67
N LYS A 243 -11.01 0.15 19.24
CA LYS A 243 -10.28 0.59 20.44
C LYS A 243 -9.55 1.90 20.13
N ASP A 244 -9.74 2.90 21.00
CA ASP A 244 -9.14 4.23 20.91
C ASP A 244 -9.59 5.07 19.69
N PHE A 245 -10.59 4.62 18.91
CA PHE A 245 -11.08 5.39 17.74
C PHE A 245 -11.91 6.60 18.16
N GLU A 246 -12.69 6.51 19.23
CA GLU A 246 -13.46 7.65 19.75
C GLU A 246 -12.54 8.78 20.27
N PRO A 247 -11.52 8.51 21.12
CA PRO A 247 -10.49 9.51 21.41
C PRO A 247 -9.79 10.08 20.17
N TYR A 248 -9.62 9.26 19.12
CA TYR A 248 -9.02 9.71 17.86
C TYR A 248 -9.92 10.70 17.11
N TYR A 249 -11.23 10.46 17.08
CA TYR A 249 -12.23 11.41 16.59
C TYR A 249 -12.20 12.72 17.38
N GLN A 250 -12.25 12.65 18.71
CA GLN A 250 -12.24 13.83 19.59
C GLN A 250 -10.97 14.66 19.39
N ARG A 251 -9.82 14.01 19.18
CA ARG A 251 -8.57 14.71 18.82
C ARG A 251 -8.69 15.45 17.49
N ALA A 252 -9.27 14.83 16.47
CA ALA A 252 -9.45 15.48 15.16
C ALA A 252 -10.43 16.65 15.24
N GLU A 253 -11.53 16.51 15.98
CA GLU A 253 -12.55 17.55 16.17
C GLU A 253 -12.04 18.74 16.98
N ALA A 254 -11.20 18.51 17.98
CA ALA A 254 -10.65 19.58 18.82
C ALA A 254 -9.59 20.46 18.12
N LEU A 255 -9.17 20.12 16.90
CA LEU A 255 -8.18 20.91 16.16
C LEU A 255 -8.77 22.24 15.65
N PRO A 256 -8.01 23.35 15.71
CA PRO A 256 -8.47 24.64 15.19
C PRO A 256 -8.86 24.55 13.71
N GLY A 257 -9.99 25.13 13.32
CA GLY A 257 -10.43 25.15 11.91
C GLY A 257 -10.96 23.81 11.38
N VAL A 258 -11.20 22.81 12.25
CA VAL A 258 -11.88 21.56 11.88
C VAL A 258 -13.36 21.64 12.27
N ARG A 259 -14.25 21.21 11.36
CA ARG A 259 -15.70 21.13 11.60
C ARG A 259 -16.24 19.77 11.17
N PHE A 260 -17.06 19.17 12.03
CA PHE A 260 -17.86 18.00 11.68
C PHE A 260 -19.31 18.44 11.55
N ILE A 261 -19.87 18.32 10.35
CA ILE A 261 -21.23 18.75 10.03
C ILE A 261 -22.07 17.52 9.72
N ARG A 262 -23.11 17.31 10.54
CA ARG A 262 -24.06 16.23 10.31
C ARG A 262 -25.02 16.59 9.17
N SER A 263 -24.72 16.15 7.96
CA SER A 263 -25.54 16.44 6.78
C SER A 263 -25.21 15.54 5.59
N TYR A 264 -26.21 15.31 4.73
CA TYR A 264 -25.98 14.83 3.37
C TYR A 264 -25.56 16.00 2.50
N ALA A 265 -24.31 15.97 2.03
CA ALA A 265 -23.76 16.99 1.16
C ALA A 265 -23.80 16.55 -0.31
N SER A 266 -24.01 17.50 -1.21
CA SER A 266 -23.99 17.34 -2.66
C SER A 266 -23.04 18.35 -3.30
N ILE A 267 -22.33 17.95 -4.34
CA ILE A 267 -21.51 18.86 -5.13
C ILE A 267 -22.42 19.50 -6.19
N THR A 268 -22.30 20.81 -6.39
CA THR A 268 -23.23 21.57 -7.27
C THR A 268 -22.56 22.15 -8.51
N ARG A 269 -21.39 22.78 -8.35
CA ARG A 269 -20.64 23.42 -9.45
C ARG A 269 -19.16 23.54 -9.10
N GLU A 270 -18.34 23.68 -10.14
CA GLU A 270 -16.96 24.13 -10.07
C GLU A 270 -16.87 25.53 -10.69
N ASP A 271 -16.12 26.42 -10.06
CA ASP A 271 -15.75 27.71 -10.64
C ASP A 271 -14.70 27.48 -11.75
N PRO A 272 -14.99 27.83 -13.02
CA PRO A 272 -14.08 27.56 -14.13
C PRO A 272 -12.78 28.38 -14.09
N GLU A 273 -12.73 29.51 -13.38
CA GLU A 273 -11.51 30.32 -13.26
C GLU A 273 -10.65 29.87 -12.09
N THR A 274 -11.27 29.58 -10.94
CA THR A 274 -10.53 29.27 -9.71
C THR A 274 -10.43 27.78 -9.41
N GLY A 275 -11.22 26.94 -10.07
CA GLY A 275 -11.36 25.50 -9.80
C GLY A 275 -11.99 25.19 -8.44
N ARG A 276 -12.55 26.16 -7.72
CA ARG A 276 -13.19 25.90 -6.42
C ARG A 276 -14.49 25.15 -6.61
N VAL A 277 -14.77 24.21 -5.72
CA VAL A 277 -15.96 23.35 -5.79
C VAL A 277 -16.97 23.79 -4.75
N THR A 278 -18.21 24.02 -5.17
CA THR A 278 -19.31 24.39 -4.26
C THR A 278 -20.04 23.16 -3.75
N VAL A 279 -20.06 23.00 -2.43
CA VAL A 279 -20.78 21.92 -1.73
C VAL A 279 -22.03 22.49 -1.08
N ARG A 280 -23.17 21.87 -1.37
CA ARG A 280 -24.48 22.19 -0.80
C ARG A 280 -24.89 21.16 0.23
N TYR A 281 -25.26 21.62 1.42
CA TYR A 281 -25.65 20.78 2.56
C TYR A 281 -26.79 21.42 3.36
N SER A 282 -27.54 20.62 4.10
CA SER A 282 -28.58 21.10 5.01
C SER A 282 -28.08 21.18 6.45
N THR A 283 -28.54 22.19 7.17
CA THR A 283 -28.34 22.36 8.61
C THR A 283 -29.70 22.31 9.32
N PRO A 284 -29.78 21.81 10.56
CA PRO A 284 -31.03 21.78 11.31
C PRO A 284 -31.65 23.18 11.52
N ASP A 285 -30.82 24.19 11.79
CA ASP A 285 -31.29 25.50 12.24
C ASP A 285 -31.33 26.57 11.14
N GLU A 286 -30.42 26.51 10.17
CA GLU A 286 -30.23 27.57 9.15
C GLU A 286 -30.65 27.13 7.74
N GLY A 287 -31.29 25.96 7.62
CA GLY A 287 -31.75 25.43 6.33
C GLY A 287 -30.58 25.01 5.43
N VAL A 288 -30.74 25.23 4.12
CA VAL A 288 -29.77 24.81 3.09
C VAL A 288 -28.68 25.86 2.93
N LYS A 289 -27.42 25.44 3.00
CA LYS A 289 -26.24 26.27 2.78
C LYS A 289 -25.43 25.79 1.58
N GLU A 290 -24.69 26.70 0.97
CA GLU A 290 -23.64 26.42 0.00
C GLU A 290 -22.33 27.02 0.47
N GLU A 291 -21.25 26.26 0.31
CA GLU A 291 -19.91 26.67 0.72
C GLU A 291 -18.88 26.23 -0.32
N GLU A 292 -17.92 27.10 -0.63
CA GLU A 292 -16.84 26.81 -1.59
C GLU A 292 -15.61 26.21 -0.92
N PHE A 293 -15.05 25.19 -1.54
CA PHE A 293 -13.84 24.50 -1.10
C PHE A 293 -12.79 24.47 -2.21
N ASP A 294 -11.51 24.53 -1.81
CA ASP A 294 -10.38 24.41 -2.73
C ASP A 294 -10.14 22.97 -3.19
N LEU A 295 -10.52 22.00 -2.35
CA LEU A 295 -10.40 20.57 -2.61
C LEU A 295 -11.55 19.82 -1.92
N VAL A 296 -12.16 18.87 -2.62
CA VAL A 296 -13.21 18.01 -2.08
C VAL A 296 -12.77 16.55 -2.15
N VAL A 297 -12.78 15.87 -1.01
CA VAL A 297 -12.37 14.49 -0.84
C VAL A 297 -13.59 13.60 -0.63
N LEU A 298 -13.85 12.72 -1.58
CA LEU A 298 -14.91 11.72 -1.51
C LEU A 298 -14.43 10.53 -0.67
N SER A 299 -15.04 10.34 0.50
CA SER A 299 -14.69 9.20 1.37
C SER A 299 -15.38 7.94 0.84
N VAL A 300 -14.72 7.30 -0.12
CA VAL A 300 -15.25 6.16 -0.87
C VAL A 300 -15.31 4.89 -0.03
N GLY A 301 -16.36 4.11 -0.26
CA GLY A 301 -16.56 2.80 0.35
C GLY A 301 -15.65 1.70 -0.19
N LEU A 302 -15.72 0.53 0.44
CA LEU A 302 -15.07 -0.70 0.01
C LEU A 302 -16.09 -1.60 -0.69
N THR A 303 -15.76 -2.07 -1.88
CA THR A 303 -16.52 -3.07 -2.64
C THR A 303 -15.75 -4.39 -2.68
N PRO A 304 -16.43 -5.52 -2.98
CA PRO A 304 -15.72 -6.77 -3.26
C PRO A 304 -14.70 -6.60 -4.40
N PRO A 305 -13.68 -7.47 -4.49
CA PRO A 305 -12.78 -7.53 -5.65
C PRO A 305 -13.56 -7.62 -6.97
N ALA A 306 -13.10 -6.98 -8.06
CA ALA A 306 -13.80 -7.02 -9.35
C ALA A 306 -13.96 -8.45 -9.88
N ASP A 307 -13.01 -9.33 -9.57
CA ASP A 307 -13.02 -10.73 -9.98
C ASP A 307 -13.57 -11.68 -8.91
N ALA A 308 -14.36 -11.17 -7.94
CA ALA A 308 -14.93 -11.96 -6.86
C ALA A 308 -15.71 -13.20 -7.34
N GLU A 309 -16.51 -13.08 -8.40
CA GLU A 309 -17.27 -14.21 -8.99
C GLU A 309 -16.33 -15.28 -9.56
N ARG A 310 -15.32 -14.86 -10.33
CA ARG A 310 -14.28 -15.76 -10.88
C ARG A 310 -13.51 -16.46 -9.76
N LEU A 311 -13.16 -15.75 -8.69
CA LEU A 311 -12.51 -16.34 -7.52
C LEU A 311 -13.44 -17.34 -6.84
N ALA A 312 -14.72 -16.99 -6.64
CA ALA A 312 -15.71 -17.87 -6.04
C ALA A 312 -15.85 -19.18 -6.82
N GLU A 313 -15.92 -19.11 -8.15
CA GLU A 313 -15.94 -20.28 -9.03
C GLU A 313 -14.65 -21.10 -8.95
N ALA A 314 -13.48 -20.45 -9.08
CA ALA A 314 -12.19 -21.12 -9.09
C ALA A 314 -11.91 -21.87 -7.76
N PHE A 315 -12.31 -21.27 -6.64
CA PHE A 315 -12.13 -21.82 -5.30
C PHE A 315 -13.35 -22.62 -4.80
N GLY A 316 -14.46 -22.65 -5.53
CA GLY A 316 -15.69 -23.35 -5.16
C GLY A 316 -16.29 -22.86 -3.85
N VAL A 317 -16.31 -21.55 -3.61
CA VAL A 317 -16.90 -20.90 -2.42
C VAL A 317 -18.13 -20.11 -2.82
N GLU A 318 -19.06 -19.90 -1.88
CA GLU A 318 -20.26 -19.09 -2.13
C GLU A 318 -20.01 -17.61 -1.82
N LEU A 319 -20.69 -16.73 -2.53
CA LEU A 319 -20.75 -15.30 -2.24
C LEU A 319 -22.06 -14.94 -1.52
N THR A 320 -22.01 -13.89 -0.72
CA THR A 320 -23.18 -13.20 -0.18
C THR A 320 -23.90 -12.43 -1.30
N HIS A 321 -25.14 -11.99 -1.04
CA HIS A 321 -25.88 -11.11 -1.96
C HIS A 321 -25.19 -9.76 -2.26
N HIS A 322 -24.16 -9.39 -1.49
CA HIS A 322 -23.34 -8.20 -1.72
C HIS A 322 -22.05 -8.48 -2.48
N GLY A 323 -21.75 -9.74 -2.84
CA GLY A 323 -20.55 -10.15 -3.58
C GLY A 323 -19.31 -10.44 -2.74
N PHE A 324 -19.37 -10.28 -1.41
CA PHE A 324 -18.31 -10.75 -0.49
C PHE A 324 -18.40 -12.26 -0.29
N VAL A 325 -17.31 -12.92 0.10
CA VAL A 325 -17.35 -14.36 0.37
C VAL A 325 -18.24 -14.67 1.57
N LYS A 326 -19.03 -15.72 1.45
CA LYS A 326 -19.89 -16.21 2.53
C LYS A 326 -19.06 -17.03 3.52
N VAL A 327 -19.18 -16.68 4.79
CA VAL A 327 -18.46 -17.30 5.90
C VAL A 327 -19.40 -18.01 6.86
N SER A 328 -18.86 -18.94 7.65
CA SER A 328 -19.61 -19.61 8.72
C SER A 328 -19.97 -18.61 9.85
N PRO A 329 -21.22 -18.58 10.34
CA PRO A 329 -21.60 -17.75 11.49
C PRO A 329 -20.82 -18.09 12.77
N ASP A 330 -20.43 -19.36 12.94
CA ASP A 330 -19.69 -19.83 14.13
C ASP A 330 -18.19 -19.60 14.02
N ASN A 331 -17.68 -19.43 12.80
CA ASN A 331 -16.26 -19.23 12.54
C ASN A 331 -16.03 -18.30 11.32
N PRO A 332 -15.75 -17.01 11.55
CA PRO A 332 -15.73 -16.01 10.48
C PRO A 332 -14.54 -16.15 9.51
N VAL A 333 -13.58 -17.05 9.77
CA VAL A 333 -12.48 -17.35 8.84
C VAL A 333 -12.73 -18.60 7.99
N GLU A 334 -13.80 -19.36 8.25
CA GLU A 334 -14.18 -20.52 7.46
C GLU A 334 -15.15 -20.13 6.35
N THR A 335 -14.83 -20.52 5.12
CA THR A 335 -15.73 -20.36 3.97
C THR A 335 -16.72 -21.52 3.89
N THR A 336 -17.61 -21.49 2.89
CA THR A 336 -18.53 -22.62 2.63
C THR A 336 -17.84 -23.88 2.12
N ARG A 337 -16.56 -23.81 1.70
CA ARG A 337 -15.79 -24.98 1.26
C ARG A 337 -14.78 -25.41 2.34
N PRO A 338 -14.90 -26.64 2.88
CA PRO A 338 -13.93 -27.16 3.84
C PRO A 338 -12.50 -27.09 3.31
N GLY A 339 -11.56 -26.69 4.17
CA GLY A 339 -10.14 -26.54 3.83
C GLY A 339 -9.78 -25.26 3.08
N VAL A 340 -10.78 -24.43 2.74
CA VAL A 340 -10.61 -23.08 2.21
C VAL A 340 -11.07 -22.08 3.27
N PHE A 341 -10.14 -21.22 3.68
CA PHE A 341 -10.34 -20.17 4.68
C PHE A 341 -10.30 -18.79 4.02
N VAL A 342 -10.73 -17.76 4.73
CA VAL A 342 -10.65 -16.35 4.28
C VAL A 342 -10.04 -15.48 5.36
N SER A 343 -9.39 -14.40 4.93
CA SER A 343 -8.95 -13.30 5.79
C SER A 343 -9.07 -11.95 5.09
N GLY A 344 -9.35 -10.91 5.88
CA GLY A 344 -9.35 -9.52 5.44
C GLY A 344 -10.61 -9.13 4.70
N ALA A 345 -10.53 -8.09 3.89
CA ALA A 345 -11.69 -7.39 3.38
C ALA A 345 -12.59 -8.16 2.40
N PHE A 346 -12.18 -9.37 1.97
CA PHE A 346 -13.04 -10.21 1.12
C PHE A 346 -14.23 -10.79 1.89
N GLN A 347 -14.12 -10.93 3.21
CA GLN A 347 -15.24 -11.32 4.09
C GLN A 347 -16.24 -10.17 4.31
N GLY A 348 -15.84 -8.94 3.99
CA GLY A 348 -16.59 -7.71 4.22
C GLY A 348 -15.68 -6.56 4.62
N PRO A 349 -16.18 -5.31 4.59
CA PRO A 349 -15.39 -4.13 4.92
C PRO A 349 -14.81 -4.22 6.34
N THR A 350 -13.48 -4.23 6.44
CA THR A 350 -12.72 -4.43 7.68
C THR A 350 -11.47 -3.57 7.67
N ASP A 351 -10.99 -3.21 8.85
CA ASP A 351 -9.74 -2.45 8.98
C ASP A 351 -8.48 -3.34 8.98
N ILE A 352 -7.31 -2.71 9.09
CA ILE A 352 -6.03 -3.42 9.09
C ILE A 352 -5.89 -4.32 10.33
N PRO A 353 -6.11 -3.85 11.57
CA PRO A 353 -6.11 -4.72 12.76
C PRO A 353 -6.98 -5.97 12.62
N GLU A 354 -8.25 -5.80 12.23
CA GLU A 354 -9.19 -6.91 12.04
C GLU A 354 -8.72 -7.87 10.96
N SER A 355 -8.17 -7.35 9.86
CA SER A 355 -7.57 -8.17 8.80
C SER A 355 -6.39 -9.02 9.32
N VAL A 356 -5.52 -8.44 10.15
CA VAL A 356 -4.37 -9.16 10.76
C VAL A 356 -4.83 -10.21 11.77
N TYR A 357 -5.87 -9.93 12.55
CA TYR A 357 -6.49 -10.91 13.44
C TYR A 357 -7.10 -12.08 12.66
N GLY A 358 -7.86 -11.78 11.60
CA GLY A 358 -8.41 -12.78 10.69
C GLY A 358 -7.32 -13.65 10.05
N ALA A 359 -6.20 -13.05 9.63
CA ALA A 359 -5.08 -13.78 9.04
C ALA A 359 -4.45 -14.76 10.04
N SER A 360 -4.29 -14.32 11.29
CA SER A 360 -3.76 -15.15 12.38
C SER A 360 -4.71 -16.30 12.73
N ALA A 361 -6.01 -16.03 12.77
CA ALA A 361 -7.04 -17.04 13.00
C ALA A 361 -7.09 -18.08 11.86
N ALA A 362 -7.08 -17.64 10.59
CA ALA A 362 -7.03 -18.52 9.42
C ALA A 362 -5.75 -19.37 9.41
N GLY A 363 -4.60 -18.78 9.73
CA GLY A 363 -3.33 -19.51 9.87
C GLY A 363 -3.38 -20.57 10.98
N SER A 364 -4.01 -20.26 12.11
CA SER A 364 -4.22 -21.21 13.20
C SER A 364 -5.11 -22.39 12.80
N GLN A 365 -6.23 -22.12 12.11
CA GLN A 365 -7.12 -23.18 11.60
C GLN A 365 -6.43 -24.07 10.56
N CYS A 366 -5.63 -23.48 9.66
CA CYS A 366 -4.77 -24.24 8.76
C CYS A 366 -3.78 -25.12 9.53
N GLY A 367 -3.13 -24.57 10.55
CA GLY A 367 -2.18 -25.28 11.39
C GLY A 367 -2.81 -26.43 12.18
N ARG A 368 -4.07 -26.29 12.61
CA ARG A 368 -4.86 -27.34 13.25
C ARG A 368 -5.17 -28.45 12.25
N MET A 369 -5.64 -28.10 11.06
CA MET A 369 -5.98 -29.06 10.00
C MET A 369 -4.74 -29.84 9.52
N LEU A 370 -3.61 -29.15 9.37
CA LEU A 370 -2.36 -29.71 8.85
C LEU A 370 -1.40 -30.20 9.94
N ASN A 371 -1.87 -30.38 11.18
CA ASN A 371 -1.01 -30.71 12.32
C ASN A 371 -0.10 -31.93 12.08
N ARG A 372 -0.61 -32.99 11.42
CA ARG A 372 0.15 -34.21 11.10
C ARG A 372 1.31 -34.00 10.11
N ARG A 373 1.36 -32.86 9.41
CA ARG A 373 2.38 -32.47 8.44
C ARG A 373 3.33 -31.37 8.94
N ARG A 374 3.09 -30.84 10.15
CA ARG A 374 3.88 -29.75 10.74
C ARG A 374 5.38 -30.07 10.71
N GLY A 375 6.18 -29.13 10.22
CA GLY A 375 7.64 -29.22 10.18
C GLY A 375 8.22 -30.12 9.07
N LYS A 376 7.42 -30.95 8.39
CA LYS A 376 7.96 -31.93 7.42
C LYS A 376 8.54 -31.31 6.14
N LEU A 377 8.14 -30.09 5.82
CA LEU A 377 8.63 -29.32 4.67
C LEU A 377 9.37 -28.06 5.12
N ALA A 378 9.64 -27.91 6.42
CA ALA A 378 10.27 -26.71 6.94
C ALA A 378 11.77 -26.71 6.63
N SER A 379 12.23 -25.63 6.01
CA SER A 379 13.64 -25.31 5.83
C SER A 379 14.12 -24.43 6.98
N GLU A 380 15.26 -24.79 7.57
CA GLU A 380 15.90 -23.96 8.60
C GLU A 380 16.51 -22.71 7.99
N ARG A 381 16.32 -21.56 8.67
CA ARG A 381 16.97 -20.31 8.30
C ARG A 381 18.43 -20.34 8.75
N LYS A 382 19.35 -20.39 7.79
CA LYS A 382 20.79 -20.27 8.05
C LYS A 382 21.20 -18.81 8.04
N TYR A 383 21.81 -18.35 9.12
CA TYR A 383 22.44 -17.03 9.19
C TYR A 383 23.93 -17.16 8.88
N PRO A 384 24.57 -16.12 8.31
CA PRO A 384 26.02 -16.09 8.21
C PRO A 384 26.64 -16.17 9.61
N LEU A 385 27.85 -16.74 9.70
CA LEU A 385 28.60 -16.76 10.95
C LEU A 385 28.90 -15.32 11.39
N GLU A 386 28.62 -15.02 12.66
CA GLU A 386 28.97 -13.73 13.24
C GLU A 386 30.49 -13.62 13.35
N ARG A 387 31.07 -12.53 12.84
CA ARG A 387 32.49 -12.21 13.04
C ARG A 387 32.67 -11.60 14.42
N ASP A 388 33.61 -12.13 15.20
CA ASP A 388 34.06 -11.46 16.42
C ASP A 388 34.95 -10.27 16.04
N ALA A 389 34.44 -9.06 16.29
CA ALA A 389 35.14 -7.81 16.08
C ALA A 389 35.36 -7.05 17.39
N SER A 390 35.51 -7.77 18.51
CA SER A 390 35.81 -7.19 19.83
C SER A 390 37.24 -6.65 19.95
N GLY A 391 38.20 -7.28 19.27
CA GLY A 391 39.62 -6.90 19.29
C GLY A 391 40.09 -6.01 18.13
N GLU A 392 39.18 -5.56 17.26
CA GLU A 392 39.51 -4.73 16.11
C GLU A 392 39.38 -3.23 16.42
N GLU A 393 40.13 -2.39 15.70
CA GLU A 393 39.93 -0.94 15.75
C GLU A 393 38.52 -0.57 15.30
N LEU A 394 37.87 0.37 16.00
CA LEU A 394 36.51 0.80 15.68
C LEU A 394 36.43 1.41 14.27
N ARG A 395 35.54 0.84 13.45
CA ARG A 395 35.22 1.31 12.11
C ARG A 395 33.71 1.39 11.99
N ILE A 396 33.18 2.56 12.32
CA ILE A 396 31.75 2.83 12.40
C ILE A 396 31.25 3.32 11.04
N GLY A 397 30.20 2.69 10.53
CA GLY A 397 29.41 3.20 9.41
C GLY A 397 28.07 3.76 9.90
N VAL A 398 27.71 4.96 9.47
CA VAL A 398 26.46 5.61 9.86
C VAL A 398 25.58 5.84 8.64
N PHE A 399 24.36 5.33 8.68
CA PHE A 399 23.37 5.50 7.61
C PHE A 399 22.20 6.32 8.14
N VAL A 400 21.96 7.49 7.55
CA VAL A 400 20.91 8.42 8.00
C VAL A 400 19.70 8.33 7.06
N CYS A 401 18.55 7.93 7.59
CA CYS A 401 17.34 7.77 6.79
C CYS A 401 16.66 9.13 6.55
N HIS A 402 16.38 9.45 5.29
CA HIS A 402 15.70 10.69 4.91
C HIS A 402 14.16 10.58 4.94
N CYS A 403 13.60 9.41 4.62
CA CYS A 403 12.15 9.12 4.61
C CYS A 403 11.25 10.24 4.03
N GLY A 404 11.70 10.89 2.95
CA GLY A 404 10.98 12.01 2.31
C GLY A 404 10.63 13.14 3.29
N ALA A 405 9.40 13.67 3.20
CA ALA A 405 8.91 14.73 4.08
C ALA A 405 8.74 14.31 5.56
N ASN A 406 8.78 13.01 5.88
CA ASN A 406 8.57 12.55 7.27
C ASN A 406 9.75 12.88 8.19
N ILE A 407 10.99 12.81 7.68
CA ILE A 407 12.20 13.17 8.44
C ILE A 407 12.83 14.43 7.84
N GLY A 408 13.00 14.48 6.51
CA GLY A 408 13.66 15.59 5.83
C GLY A 408 12.97 16.96 5.95
N ARG A 409 11.71 17.02 6.41
CA ARG A 409 11.04 18.30 6.72
C ARG A 409 11.51 18.92 8.03
N VAL A 410 11.92 18.08 8.99
CA VAL A 410 12.25 18.49 10.36
C VAL A 410 13.77 18.50 10.58
N VAL A 411 14.48 17.60 9.92
CA VAL A 411 15.92 17.41 10.07
C VAL A 411 16.61 17.67 8.73
N ASP A 412 17.64 18.51 8.75
CA ASP A 412 18.57 18.66 7.62
C ASP A 412 19.49 17.44 7.56
N VAL A 413 19.05 16.42 6.82
CA VAL A 413 19.74 15.14 6.69
C VAL A 413 21.15 15.29 6.11
N PRO A 414 21.37 16.06 5.02
CA PRO A 414 22.72 16.34 4.52
C PRO A 414 23.64 16.93 5.58
N SER A 415 23.18 17.94 6.34
CA SER A 415 23.99 18.54 7.40
C SER A 415 24.32 17.53 8.51
N VAL A 416 23.37 16.65 8.89
CA VAL A 416 23.62 15.61 9.89
C VAL A 416 24.69 14.63 9.41
N VAL A 417 24.65 14.19 8.15
CA VAL A 417 25.66 13.30 7.58
C VAL A 417 27.04 13.93 7.65
N GLU A 418 27.17 15.21 7.27
CA GLU A 418 28.46 15.91 7.29
C GLU A 418 29.02 16.11 8.71
N GLU A 419 28.17 16.36 9.71
CA GLU A 419 28.61 16.43 11.11
C GLU A 419 29.03 15.06 11.66
N VAL A 420 28.29 14.01 11.31
CA VAL A 420 28.58 12.65 11.75
C VAL A 420 29.91 12.13 11.19
N LYS A 421 30.27 12.50 9.95
CA LYS A 421 31.57 12.17 9.35
C LYS A 421 32.77 12.66 10.18
N LYS A 422 32.59 13.71 10.99
CA LYS A 422 33.67 14.30 11.82
C LYS A 422 33.86 13.57 13.15
N LEU A 423 32.93 12.67 13.53
CA LEU A 423 33.00 11.98 14.81
C LEU A 423 34.12 10.93 14.82
N PRO A 424 34.76 10.70 15.99
CA PRO A 424 35.80 9.69 16.12
C PRO A 424 35.34 8.31 15.65
N HIS A 425 36.21 7.62 14.93
CA HIS A 425 36.00 6.24 14.43
C HIS A 425 34.89 6.06 13.38
N VAL A 426 34.21 7.14 12.95
CA VAL A 426 33.30 7.09 11.80
C VAL A 426 34.13 7.09 10.53
N VAL A 427 34.10 5.97 9.81
CA VAL A 427 34.86 5.80 8.55
C VAL A 427 33.98 5.95 7.31
N PHE A 428 32.66 5.86 7.49
CA PHE A 428 31.68 6.04 6.43
C PHE A 428 30.41 6.65 7.02
N ALA A 429 29.86 7.66 6.36
CA ALA A 429 28.50 8.10 6.63
C ALA A 429 27.82 8.58 5.36
N ASP A 430 26.57 8.21 5.19
CA ASP A 430 25.76 8.51 4.01
C ASP A 430 24.28 8.57 4.36
N ASP A 431 23.48 9.24 3.53
CA ASP A 431 22.03 9.23 3.66
C ASP A 431 21.36 8.19 2.76
N GLN A 432 20.18 7.74 3.18
CA GLN A 432 19.36 6.80 2.42
C GLN A 432 17.92 7.26 2.41
N LEU A 433 17.27 7.26 1.25
CA LEU A 433 15.87 7.67 1.16
C LEU A 433 14.97 6.79 2.05
N PHE A 434 15.17 5.46 2.01
CA PHE A 434 14.42 4.50 2.84
C PHE A 434 15.33 3.39 3.38
N SER A 435 15.91 3.55 4.56
CA SER A 435 16.76 2.51 5.15
C SER A 435 16.05 1.17 5.40
N CYS A 436 14.71 1.14 5.42
CA CYS A 436 13.92 -0.10 5.54
C CYS A 436 13.70 -0.82 4.20
N ALA A 437 14.12 -0.23 3.07
CA ALA A 437 13.96 -0.82 1.75
C ALA A 437 15.04 -1.89 1.45
N THR A 438 14.70 -2.84 0.59
CA THR A 438 15.55 -4.00 0.27
C THR A 438 16.86 -3.60 -0.41
N ASN A 439 16.85 -2.60 -1.28
CA ASN A 439 18.05 -2.03 -1.90
C ASN A 439 18.96 -1.39 -0.86
N SER A 440 18.44 -0.52 0.01
CA SER A 440 19.23 0.10 1.07
C SER A 440 19.88 -0.91 2.01
N ALA A 441 19.20 -2.03 2.31
CA ALA A 441 19.80 -3.12 3.09
C ALA A 441 20.95 -3.84 2.34
N LYS A 442 20.86 -4.01 1.02
CA LYS A 442 21.95 -4.55 0.19
C LYS A 442 23.13 -3.58 0.13
N ASP A 443 22.85 -2.29 -0.03
CA ASP A 443 23.88 -1.25 -0.09
C ASP A 443 24.66 -1.17 1.23
N ILE A 444 23.95 -1.19 2.37
CA ILE A 444 24.58 -1.30 3.70
C ILE A 444 25.49 -2.53 3.76
N THR A 445 25.01 -3.69 3.29
CA THR A 445 25.80 -4.94 3.29
C THR A 445 27.07 -4.82 2.44
N HIS A 446 26.96 -4.19 1.26
CA HIS A 446 28.10 -3.95 0.37
C HIS A 446 29.13 -3.02 1.02
N VAL A 447 28.69 -1.88 1.57
CA VAL A 447 29.55 -0.90 2.24
C VAL A 447 30.22 -1.50 3.48
N ILE A 448 29.52 -2.35 4.26
CA ILE A 448 30.12 -3.07 5.39
C ILE A 448 31.34 -3.88 4.94
N GLN A 449 31.24 -4.58 3.80
CA GLN A 449 32.33 -5.39 3.27
C GLN A 449 33.44 -4.54 2.69
N GLU A 450 33.10 -3.55 1.86
CA GLU A 450 34.04 -2.67 1.17
C GLU A 450 34.86 -1.82 2.16
N GLN A 451 34.19 -1.15 3.09
CA GLN A 451 34.81 -0.25 4.08
C GLN A 451 35.31 -0.99 5.33
N ARG A 452 35.11 -2.32 5.39
CA ARG A 452 35.44 -3.19 6.53
C ARG A 452 34.85 -2.67 7.84
N LEU A 453 33.59 -2.27 7.81
CA LEU A 453 32.88 -1.78 8.99
C LEU A 453 32.75 -2.90 10.01
N ASN A 454 32.87 -2.56 11.29
CA ASN A 454 32.62 -3.49 12.39
C ASN A 454 31.54 -3.00 13.37
N ARG A 455 31.06 -1.77 13.23
CA ARG A 455 29.88 -1.24 13.90
C ARG A 455 29.04 -0.47 12.88
N VAL A 456 27.72 -0.60 12.98
CA VAL A 456 26.78 0.07 12.07
C VAL A 456 25.72 0.78 12.88
N VAL A 457 25.49 2.04 12.56
CA VAL A 457 24.42 2.86 13.12
C VAL A 457 23.46 3.18 11.99
N VAL A 458 22.18 2.86 12.17
CA VAL A 458 21.12 3.28 11.24
C VAL A 458 20.22 4.27 11.98
N ALA A 459 20.36 5.55 11.66
CA ALA A 459 19.54 6.61 12.23
C ALA A 459 18.24 6.74 11.42
N ALA A 460 17.12 6.27 11.97
CA ALA A 460 15.83 6.27 11.27
C ALA A 460 14.64 6.42 12.22
N CYS A 461 13.43 6.39 11.65
CA CYS A 461 12.18 6.67 12.36
C CYS A 461 11.83 5.72 13.52
N SER A 462 12.11 4.41 13.41
CA SER A 462 11.76 3.46 14.46
C SER A 462 12.60 2.17 14.42
N PRO A 463 13.22 1.76 15.55
CA PRO A 463 14.01 0.54 15.60
C PRO A 463 13.18 -0.71 15.29
N ARG A 464 11.90 -0.75 15.71
CA ARG A 464 10.98 -1.88 15.43
C ARG A 464 10.77 -2.16 13.94
N THR A 465 11.03 -1.17 13.10
CA THR A 465 10.87 -1.28 11.64
C THR A 465 12.12 -1.82 10.98
N LEU A 466 13.29 -1.55 11.57
CA LEU A 466 14.60 -1.87 11.01
C LEU A 466 15.21 -3.15 11.56
N GLU A 467 14.94 -3.50 12.83
CA GLU A 467 15.44 -4.73 13.45
C GLU A 467 15.09 -6.01 12.63
N PRO A 468 13.87 -6.17 12.07
CA PRO A 468 13.58 -7.32 11.22
C PRO A 468 14.39 -7.32 9.91
N CYS A 469 14.78 -6.15 9.41
CA CYS A 469 15.52 -5.96 8.18
C CYS A 469 17.02 -6.24 8.34
N SER A 470 17.59 -5.98 9.52
CA SER A 470 19.02 -6.12 9.84
C SER A 470 19.47 -7.55 10.13
N GLY A 471 18.55 -8.52 10.26
CA GLY A 471 18.89 -9.93 10.49
C GLY A 471 19.55 -10.22 11.84
N THR A 472 19.74 -9.20 12.68
CA THR A 472 20.31 -9.30 14.01
C THR A 472 19.28 -9.88 14.97
N ARG A 473 19.65 -10.95 15.69
CA ARG A 473 19.05 -11.20 17.01
C ARG A 473 19.45 -10.03 17.89
N SER A 474 18.60 -9.00 18.03
CA SER A 474 18.66 -8.14 19.22
C SER A 474 18.12 -8.95 20.42
N GLY A 475 18.82 -10.03 20.74
CA GLY A 475 18.82 -10.53 22.10
C GLY A 475 19.44 -9.43 22.94
N ARG A 476 18.63 -8.83 23.82
CA ARG A 476 19.11 -8.07 24.98
C ARG A 476 20.38 -8.74 25.53
N ARG A 477 21.54 -8.20 25.21
CA ARG A 477 22.81 -8.46 25.90
C ARG A 477 23.66 -7.20 25.77
N GLY A 478 23.90 -6.58 26.93
CA GLY A 478 24.76 -5.40 27.12
C GLY A 478 23.96 -4.13 27.17
#